data_AF-A0A0R2LD63-F1
#
_entry.id   AF-A0A0R2LD63-F1
#
_cell.length_a   1.000
_cell.length_b   1.000
_cell.length_c   1.000
_cell.angle_alpha   90.00
_cell.angle_beta   90.00
_cell.angle_gamma   90.00
#
_symmetry.space_group_name_H-M   'P 1'
#
loop_
_entity.id
_entity.type
_entity.pdbx_description
1 polymer ?
#
loop_
_entity_poly.entity_id
_entity_poly.type
_entity_poly.pdbx_seq_one_letter_code
_entity_poly.pdbx_strand_id
1 'polypeptide(L)'
;MIIVSIIICAVLGYYFAVFIENKKVGYSLSLTFIALFVLSLVLLISNEYGHLGMQKVTDEKTYQIQSVQKGSNLLLKKELGTNGKEDVYIYRTPETANKKKPQTTKVDSQVKNVVKTGDYSAATMTKKTTRWEYKNDFYSFLFGLSDNNKEFIKQKNTFKVGNDWLVLTTTQASQLQKKMKSKAFQAQMKQEGADYVKAAMMKAMQANPKMTPAEQKQATEQATKAFKAESQAKLIQEIKSQK
;
A
#
# COMPACT_ATOMS: atom_id res chain seq x y z
N MET A 1 26.62 -11.22 -19.25
CA MET A 1 27.63 -11.81 -20.17
C MET A 1 27.46 -11.38 -21.62
N ILE A 2 26.24 -11.12 -22.10
CA ILE A 2 25.98 -10.73 -23.49
C ILE A 2 26.76 -9.46 -23.91
N ILE A 3 26.89 -8.47 -23.02
CA ILE A 3 27.67 -7.25 -23.28
C ILE A 3 29.14 -7.58 -23.54
N VAL A 4 29.70 -8.52 -22.78
CA VAL A 4 31.09 -8.99 -22.98
C VAL A 4 31.20 -9.75 -24.30
N SER A 5 30.24 -10.62 -24.63
CA SER A 5 30.19 -11.34 -25.91
C SER A 5 30.14 -10.39 -27.10
N ILE A 6 29.40 -9.27 -27.02
CA ILE A 6 29.32 -8.23 -28.04
C ILE A 6 30.72 -7.63 -28.29
N ILE A 7 31.43 -7.25 -27.23
CA ILE A 7 32.78 -6.66 -27.33
C ILE A 7 33.75 -7.68 -27.96
N ILE A 8 33.74 -8.93 -27.48
CA ILE A 8 34.62 -9.99 -27.99
C ILE A 8 34.33 -10.26 -29.48
N CYS A 9 33.06 -10.37 -29.86
CA CYS A 9 32.70 -10.63 -31.26
C CYS A 9 33.12 -9.48 -32.19
N ALA A 10 33.00 -8.22 -31.73
CA ALA A 10 33.47 -7.06 -32.50
C ALA A 10 34.99 -7.10 -32.72
N VAL A 11 35.76 -7.35 -31.65
CA VAL A 11 37.23 -7.44 -31.73
C VAL A 11 37.68 -8.60 -32.61
N LEU A 12 37.10 -9.79 -32.44
CA LEU A 12 37.44 -10.97 -33.24
C LEU A 12 37.03 -10.82 -34.71
N GLY A 13 35.86 -10.22 -34.97
CA GLY A 13 35.40 -9.92 -36.32
C GLY A 13 36.40 -9.02 -37.07
N TYR A 14 36.90 -7.97 -36.41
CA TYR A 14 37.95 -7.11 -36.96
C TYR A 14 39.28 -7.86 -37.12
N TYR A 15 39.71 -8.59 -36.08
CA TYR A 15 40.97 -9.31 -36.09
C TYR A 15 41.06 -10.30 -37.26
N PHE A 16 40.02 -11.11 -37.47
CA PHE A 16 40.00 -12.09 -38.56
C PHE A 16 39.94 -11.47 -39.96
N ALA A 17 39.31 -10.31 -40.11
CA ALA A 17 39.30 -9.60 -41.40
C ALA A 17 40.69 -9.04 -41.76
N VAL A 18 41.42 -8.52 -40.76
CA VAL A 18 42.66 -7.77 -40.99
C VAL A 18 43.90 -8.66 -40.95
N PHE A 19 44.07 -9.43 -39.87
CA PHE A 19 45.35 -10.07 -39.54
C PHE A 19 45.51 -11.49 -40.09
N ILE A 20 44.44 -12.14 -40.55
CA ILE A 20 44.56 -13.47 -41.17
C ILE A 20 45.04 -13.34 -42.61
N GLU A 21 46.11 -14.05 -42.93
CA GLU A 21 46.76 -14.06 -44.26
C GLU A 21 45.88 -14.71 -45.33
N ASN A 22 45.28 -15.87 -45.01
CA ASN A 22 44.35 -16.55 -45.91
C ASN A 22 42.99 -15.82 -45.92
N LYS A 23 42.80 -14.95 -46.91
CA LYS A 23 41.63 -14.05 -46.97
C LYS A 23 40.28 -14.76 -47.09
N LYS A 24 40.22 -15.95 -47.70
CA LYS A 24 38.97 -16.73 -47.75
C LYS A 24 38.55 -17.19 -46.35
N VAL A 25 39.51 -17.69 -45.57
CA VAL A 25 39.29 -18.13 -44.19
C VAL A 25 39.02 -16.91 -43.29
N GLY A 26 39.84 -15.87 -43.39
CA GLY A 26 39.70 -14.64 -42.61
C GLY A 26 38.32 -13.98 -42.78
N TYR A 27 37.84 -13.81 -44.01
CA TYR A 27 36.52 -13.24 -44.26
C TYR A 27 35.37 -14.15 -43.83
N SER A 28 35.49 -15.48 -43.98
CA SER A 28 34.47 -16.42 -43.50
C SER A 28 34.32 -16.36 -41.98
N LEU A 29 35.43 -16.35 -41.23
CA LEU A 29 35.38 -16.20 -39.77
C LEU A 29 34.89 -14.82 -39.37
N SER A 30 35.37 -13.76 -40.01
CA SER A 30 34.93 -12.40 -39.74
C SER A 30 33.41 -12.25 -39.92
N LEU A 31 32.86 -12.76 -41.03
CA LEU A 31 31.42 -12.75 -41.29
C LEU A 31 30.63 -13.51 -40.21
N THR A 32 31.17 -14.64 -39.73
CA THR A 32 30.56 -15.41 -38.65
C THR A 32 30.51 -14.60 -37.35
N PHE A 33 31.60 -13.93 -36.97
CA PHE A 33 31.63 -13.11 -35.76
C PHE A 33 30.80 -11.83 -35.88
N ILE A 34 30.70 -11.24 -37.07
CA ILE A 34 29.77 -10.13 -37.35
C ILE A 34 28.32 -10.62 -37.19
N ALA A 35 27.97 -11.79 -37.71
CA ALA A 35 26.64 -12.36 -37.53
C ALA A 35 26.31 -12.63 -36.05
N LEU A 36 27.26 -13.18 -35.29
CA LEU A 36 27.12 -13.39 -33.84
C LEU A 36 27.01 -12.07 -33.07
N PHE A 37 27.74 -11.03 -33.48
CA PHE A 37 27.64 -9.69 -32.92
C PHE A 37 26.24 -9.12 -33.12
N VAL A 38 25.71 -9.17 -34.35
CA VAL A 38 24.35 -8.71 -34.67
C VAL A 38 23.31 -9.51 -33.88
N LEU A 39 23.44 -10.84 -33.82
CA LEU A 39 22.56 -11.69 -33.02
C LEU A 39 22.59 -11.30 -31.53
N SER A 40 23.77 -11.02 -31.00
CA SER A 40 23.93 -10.62 -29.59
C SER A 40 23.27 -9.28 -29.28
N LEU A 41 23.35 -8.31 -30.20
CA LEU A 41 22.62 -7.04 -30.09
C LEU A 41 21.11 -7.26 -30.13
N VAL A 42 20.61 -8.09 -31.05
CA VAL A 42 19.18 -8.41 -31.13
C VAL A 42 18.70 -9.04 -29.83
N LEU A 43 19.47 -9.98 -29.25
CA LEU A 43 19.14 -10.61 -27.97
C LEU A 43 19.15 -9.61 -26.81
N LEU A 44 20.13 -8.69 -26.77
CA LEU A 44 20.20 -7.64 -25.76
C LEU A 44 18.98 -6.71 -25.83
N ILE A 45 18.67 -6.17 -27.02
CA ILE A 45 17.51 -5.29 -27.25
C ILE A 45 16.22 -6.03 -26.89
N SER A 46 16.11 -7.30 -27.26
CA SER A 46 14.93 -8.12 -26.94
C SER A 46 14.79 -8.37 -25.44
N ASN A 47 15.89 -8.48 -24.69
CA ASN A 47 15.85 -8.57 -23.23
C ASN A 47 15.48 -7.25 -22.58
N GLU A 48 16.07 -6.15 -23.06
CA GLU A 48 15.91 -4.83 -22.45
C GLU A 48 14.50 -4.25 -22.68
N TYR A 49 13.98 -4.33 -23.90
CA TYR A 49 12.65 -3.79 -24.24
C TYR A 49 11.53 -4.83 -24.19
N GLY A 50 11.86 -6.08 -24.52
CA GLY A 50 10.89 -7.17 -24.63
C GLY A 50 10.87 -8.13 -23.43
N HIS A 51 11.72 -7.91 -22.42
CA HIS A 51 11.86 -8.78 -21.25
C HIS A 51 12.19 -10.24 -21.62
N LEU A 52 12.88 -10.47 -22.74
CA LEU A 52 13.34 -11.80 -23.17
C LEU A 52 14.10 -12.51 -22.04
N GLY A 53 13.73 -13.76 -21.73
CA GLY A 53 14.38 -14.50 -20.64
C GLY A 53 13.91 -14.12 -19.24
N MET A 54 12.93 -13.23 -19.10
CA MET A 54 12.33 -12.84 -17.83
C MET A 54 10.90 -13.33 -17.68
N GLN A 55 10.45 -13.43 -16.43
CA GLN A 55 9.10 -13.78 -16.04
C GLN A 55 8.59 -12.85 -14.95
N LYS A 56 7.26 -12.71 -14.86
CA LYS A 56 6.63 -11.90 -13.82
C LYS A 56 6.46 -12.73 -12.56
N VAL A 57 7.20 -12.39 -11.52
CA VAL A 57 7.07 -13.01 -10.20
C VAL A 57 6.27 -12.08 -9.30
N THR A 58 5.32 -12.63 -8.55
CA THR A 58 4.53 -11.86 -7.58
C THR A 58 4.79 -12.35 -6.17
N ASP A 59 5.46 -11.51 -5.38
CA ASP A 59 5.64 -11.73 -3.95
C ASP A 59 4.43 -11.22 -3.19
N GLU A 60 3.97 -12.01 -2.22
CA GLU A 60 2.92 -11.63 -1.28
C GLU A 60 3.46 -11.64 0.15
N LYS A 61 3.30 -10.52 0.85
CA LYS A 61 3.63 -10.40 2.27
C LYS A 61 2.50 -9.73 3.01
N THR A 62 2.08 -10.32 4.12
CA THR A 62 1.03 -9.76 4.99
C THR A 62 1.64 -9.28 6.28
N TYR A 63 1.29 -8.07 6.68
CA TYR A 63 1.75 -7.43 7.90
C TYR A 63 0.54 -7.10 8.76
N GLN A 64 0.66 -7.29 10.08
CA GLN A 64 -0.29 -6.67 11.00
C GLN A 64 -0.06 -5.17 11.02
N ILE A 65 -1.14 -4.41 11.07
CA ILE A 65 -1.10 -2.95 11.14
C ILE A 65 -1.77 -2.44 12.40
N GLN A 66 -1.32 -1.27 12.82
CA GLN A 66 -1.81 -0.55 13.98
C GLN A 66 -2.15 0.88 13.57
N SER A 67 -3.09 1.47 14.31
CA SER A 67 -3.46 2.87 14.12
C SER A 67 -2.27 3.79 14.38
N VAL A 68 -2.19 4.86 13.59
CA VAL A 68 -1.15 5.88 13.76
C VAL A 68 -1.34 6.63 15.09
N GLN A 69 -2.57 6.72 15.58
CA GLN A 69 -2.95 7.37 16.82
C GLN A 69 -3.34 6.33 17.88
N LYS A 70 -2.59 6.32 19.00
CA LYS A 70 -2.85 5.42 20.13
C LYS A 70 -4.28 5.61 20.67
N GLY A 71 -4.95 4.49 20.98
CA GLY A 71 -6.30 4.48 21.56
C GLY A 71 -7.43 4.77 20.57
N SER A 72 -7.16 4.72 19.26
CA SER A 72 -8.18 4.88 18.20
C SER A 72 -7.95 3.89 17.08
N ASN A 73 -9.00 3.42 16.42
CA ASN A 73 -8.90 2.57 15.23
C ASN A 73 -9.02 3.46 13.99
N LEU A 74 -7.87 3.98 13.54
CA LEU A 74 -7.78 5.00 12.49
C LEU A 74 -6.70 4.62 11.47
N LEU A 75 -7.14 4.50 10.21
CA LEU A 75 -6.26 4.42 9.05
C LEU A 75 -6.26 5.76 8.34
N LEU A 76 -5.09 6.37 8.22
CA LEU A 76 -4.94 7.68 7.61
C LEU A 76 -4.66 7.54 6.12
N LYS A 77 -5.34 8.37 5.34
CA LYS A 77 -5.18 8.51 3.89
C LYS A 77 -4.65 9.90 3.57
N LYS A 78 -3.74 10.00 2.61
CA LYS A 78 -3.34 11.27 2.00
C LYS A 78 -3.59 11.15 0.51
N GLU A 79 -4.47 11.98 -0.01
CA GLU A 79 -4.77 12.02 -1.43
C GLU A 79 -3.61 12.72 -2.14
N LEU A 80 -3.15 12.13 -3.24
CA LEU A 80 -2.20 12.78 -4.15
C LEU A 80 -2.92 13.08 -5.46
N GLY A 81 -2.67 14.28 -5.99
CA GLY A 81 -3.38 14.81 -7.15
C GLY A 81 -4.83 15.21 -6.86
N THR A 82 -5.58 15.49 -7.93
CA THR A 82 -6.97 16.00 -7.87
C THR A 82 -8.03 14.91 -8.05
N ASN A 83 -7.62 13.69 -8.47
CA ASN A 83 -8.54 12.64 -8.92
C ASN A 83 -8.75 11.50 -7.91
N GLY A 84 -8.10 11.53 -6.73
CA GLY A 84 -8.28 10.53 -5.67
C GLY A 84 -7.87 9.10 -6.04
N LYS A 85 -7.10 8.90 -7.11
CA LYS A 85 -6.64 7.58 -7.59
C LYS A 85 -5.25 7.20 -7.09
N GLU A 86 -4.51 8.16 -6.52
CA GLU A 86 -3.11 8.04 -6.11
C GLU A 86 -2.98 8.20 -4.59
N ASP A 87 -3.89 7.58 -3.85
CA ASP A 87 -3.94 7.71 -2.40
C ASP A 87 -2.77 7.01 -1.71
N VAL A 88 -2.11 7.71 -0.80
CA VAL A 88 -1.08 7.17 0.09
C VAL A 88 -1.69 6.86 1.44
N TYR A 89 -1.45 5.66 1.93
CA TYR A 89 -1.91 5.26 3.25
C TYR A 89 -0.78 5.38 4.27
N ILE A 90 -1.11 5.91 5.44
CA ILE A 90 -0.21 6.10 6.56
C ILE A 90 -0.64 5.13 7.66
N TYR A 91 0.27 4.26 8.07
CA TYR A 91 -0.01 3.17 9.00
C TYR A 91 1.19 2.89 9.90
N ARG A 92 0.99 2.09 10.95
CA ARG A 92 2.07 1.52 11.77
C ARG A 92 2.04 0.01 11.68
N THR A 93 3.18 -0.60 11.90
CA THR A 93 3.37 -2.04 12.15
C THR A 93 3.83 -2.24 13.59
N PRO A 94 3.76 -3.44 14.16
CA PRO A 94 4.28 -3.70 15.51
C PRO A 94 5.71 -3.18 15.73
N GLU A 95 6.58 -3.33 14.72
CA GLU A 95 7.96 -2.84 14.74
C GLU A 95 8.10 -1.30 14.73
N THR A 96 7.07 -0.60 14.22
CA THR A 96 7.07 0.86 14.08
C THR A 96 6.09 1.54 15.02
N ALA A 97 5.47 0.78 15.94
CA ALA A 97 4.48 1.26 16.90
C ALA A 97 4.95 2.46 17.72
N ASN A 98 6.21 2.42 18.18
CA ASN A 98 6.81 3.45 19.04
C ASN A 98 7.74 4.42 18.29
N LYS A 99 7.90 4.28 16.97
CA LYS A 99 8.78 5.17 16.20
C LYS A 99 8.13 6.55 16.01
N LYS A 100 8.96 7.61 15.96
CA LYS A 100 8.47 8.99 15.74
C LYS A 100 7.68 9.15 14.44
N LYS A 101 8.15 8.52 13.36
CA LYS A 101 7.52 8.58 12.04
C LYS A 101 6.73 7.29 11.74
N PRO A 102 5.46 7.38 11.32
CA PRO A 102 4.70 6.23 10.84
C PRO A 102 5.21 5.77 9.46
N GLN A 103 4.78 4.59 9.02
CA GLN A 103 5.05 4.11 7.67
C GLN A 103 4.03 4.68 6.68
N THR A 104 4.44 4.73 5.41
CA THR A 104 3.58 5.15 4.30
C THR A 104 3.72 4.17 3.14
N THR A 105 2.65 4.00 2.37
CA THR A 105 2.73 3.29 1.10
C THR A 105 3.59 4.07 0.11
N LYS A 106 4.30 3.36 -0.79
CA LYS A 106 5.13 4.00 -1.84
C LYS A 106 4.29 4.95 -2.69
N VAL A 107 4.84 6.12 -2.97
CA VAL A 107 4.26 7.16 -3.85
C VAL A 107 4.69 6.84 -5.29
N ASP A 108 3.85 6.14 -6.03
CA ASP A 108 4.18 5.64 -7.38
C ASP A 108 2.88 5.29 -8.13
N SER A 109 2.78 5.63 -9.42
CA SER A 109 1.58 5.44 -10.22
C SER A 109 1.23 3.96 -10.48
N GLN A 110 2.21 3.06 -10.36
CA GLN A 110 2.01 1.62 -10.48
C GLN A 110 1.66 0.96 -9.13
N VAL A 111 1.54 1.75 -8.05
CA VAL A 111 1.09 1.29 -6.73
C VAL A 111 -0.40 1.58 -6.55
N LYS A 112 -1.19 0.53 -6.35
CA LYS A 112 -2.62 0.64 -6.03
C LYS A 112 -2.88 0.25 -4.58
N ASN A 113 -3.58 1.10 -3.87
CA ASN A 113 -4.01 0.86 -2.49
C ASN A 113 -5.51 0.61 -2.45
N VAL A 114 -5.94 -0.44 -1.76
CA VAL A 114 -7.35 -0.81 -1.59
C VAL A 114 -7.61 -1.03 -0.11
N VAL A 115 -8.72 -0.51 0.40
CA VAL A 115 -9.18 -0.78 1.76
C VAL A 115 -10.42 -1.63 1.71
N LYS A 116 -10.46 -2.68 2.53
CA LYS A 116 -11.60 -3.54 2.76
C LYS A 116 -11.96 -3.47 4.24
N THR A 117 -13.20 -3.12 4.50
CA THR A 117 -13.78 -3.09 5.84
C THR A 117 -14.66 -4.33 6.02
N GLY A 118 -14.63 -4.95 7.21
CA GLY A 118 -15.41 -6.13 7.51
C GLY A 118 -15.04 -6.74 8.87
N ASP A 119 -15.55 -7.94 9.13
CA ASP A 119 -15.29 -8.65 10.39
C ASP A 119 -13.95 -9.40 10.31
N TYR A 120 -12.87 -8.67 10.62
CA TYR A 120 -11.52 -9.20 10.70
C TYR A 120 -11.04 -9.23 12.15
N SER A 121 -10.40 -10.32 12.57
CA SER A 121 -9.86 -10.47 13.93
C SER A 121 -8.70 -9.50 14.23
N ALA A 122 -7.99 -9.05 13.20
CA ALA A 122 -6.92 -8.07 13.29
C ALA A 122 -6.83 -7.23 12.02
N ALA A 123 -6.39 -5.97 12.16
CA ALA A 123 -6.09 -5.12 11.03
C ALA A 123 -4.79 -5.56 10.36
N THR A 124 -4.83 -5.77 9.05
CA THR A 124 -3.67 -6.25 8.26
C THR A 124 -3.50 -5.48 6.97
N MET A 125 -2.27 -5.46 6.45
CA MET A 125 -1.96 -5.02 5.10
C MET A 125 -1.27 -6.15 4.35
N THR A 126 -1.90 -6.61 3.27
CA THR A 126 -1.31 -7.55 2.31
C THR A 126 -0.69 -6.75 1.17
N LYS A 127 0.63 -6.86 1.02
CA LYS A 127 1.41 -6.26 -0.06
C LYS A 127 1.72 -7.32 -1.12
N LYS A 128 1.17 -7.13 -2.32
CA LYS A 128 1.51 -7.93 -3.51
C LYS A 128 2.39 -7.09 -4.42
N THR A 129 3.62 -7.52 -4.67
CA THR A 129 4.55 -6.82 -5.56
C THR A 129 4.89 -7.72 -6.74
N THR A 130 4.61 -7.25 -7.95
CA THR A 130 4.99 -7.96 -9.17
C THR A 130 6.26 -7.34 -9.73
N ARG A 131 7.26 -8.17 -10.02
CA ARG A 131 8.54 -7.78 -10.61
C ARG A 131 8.90 -8.68 -11.78
N TRP A 132 9.77 -8.21 -12.66
CA TRP A 132 10.46 -9.07 -13.60
C TRP A 132 11.64 -9.75 -12.91
N GLU A 133 11.74 -11.07 -13.07
CA GLU A 133 12.90 -11.84 -12.62
C GLU A 133 13.35 -12.77 -13.75
N TYR A 134 14.63 -13.10 -13.80
CA TYR A 134 15.11 -14.07 -14.79
C TYR A 134 14.46 -15.42 -14.59
N LYS A 135 14.15 -16.10 -15.69
CA LYS A 135 13.50 -17.42 -15.66
C LYS A 135 14.38 -18.50 -15.05
N ASN A 136 15.70 -18.38 -15.20
CA ASN A 136 16.71 -19.33 -14.74
C ASN A 136 18.10 -18.68 -14.72
N ASP A 137 19.08 -19.44 -14.24
CA ASP A 137 20.47 -19.00 -14.12
C ASP A 137 21.13 -18.71 -15.47
N PHE A 138 20.69 -19.37 -16.56
CA PHE A 138 21.20 -19.09 -17.91
C PHE A 138 20.90 -17.64 -18.33
N TYR A 139 19.65 -17.19 -18.18
CA TYR A 139 19.28 -15.80 -18.50
C TYR A 139 19.89 -14.80 -17.52
N SER A 140 20.03 -15.16 -16.25
CA SER A 140 20.74 -14.34 -15.26
C SER A 140 22.21 -14.16 -15.62
N PHE A 141 22.89 -15.22 -16.04
CA PHE A 141 24.26 -15.15 -16.52
C PHE A 141 24.37 -14.33 -17.82
N LEU A 142 23.48 -14.59 -18.78
CA LEU A 142 23.48 -13.94 -20.08
C LEU A 142 23.26 -12.43 -19.95
N PHE A 143 22.22 -12.02 -19.22
CA PHE A 143 21.76 -10.62 -19.17
C PHE A 143 22.07 -9.89 -17.87
N GLY A 144 22.64 -10.52 -16.84
CA GLY A 144 22.78 -9.94 -15.50
C GLY A 144 23.60 -8.64 -15.36
N LEU A 145 24.26 -8.18 -16.42
CA LEU A 145 24.91 -6.86 -16.46
C LEU A 145 23.94 -5.73 -16.83
N SER A 146 22.73 -6.04 -17.28
CA SER A 146 21.71 -5.08 -17.73
C SER A 146 20.90 -4.48 -16.58
N ASP A 147 21.19 -4.84 -15.32
CA ASP A 147 20.53 -4.36 -14.09
C ASP A 147 18.98 -4.36 -14.11
N ASN A 148 18.39 -5.19 -14.96
CA ASN A 148 16.93 -5.31 -15.11
C ASN A 148 16.34 -6.44 -14.24
N ASN A 149 17.17 -7.11 -13.43
CA ASN A 149 16.66 -8.12 -12.51
C ASN A 149 15.85 -7.47 -11.37
N LYS A 150 14.72 -8.07 -11.01
CA LYS A 150 13.77 -7.54 -10.02
C LYS A 150 13.21 -6.16 -10.39
N GLU A 151 13.17 -5.84 -11.69
CA GLU A 151 12.53 -4.62 -12.19
C GLU A 151 11.07 -4.54 -11.73
N PHE A 152 10.68 -3.40 -11.20
CA PHE A 152 9.36 -3.18 -10.63
C PHE A 152 8.29 -3.01 -11.71
N ILE A 153 7.21 -3.80 -11.64
CA ILE A 153 6.09 -3.70 -12.60
C ILE A 153 4.88 -3.02 -11.96
N LYS A 154 4.47 -3.51 -10.78
CA LYS A 154 3.31 -2.99 -10.06
C LYS A 154 3.29 -3.46 -8.62
N GLN A 155 2.56 -2.73 -7.80
CA GLN A 155 2.27 -3.13 -6.44
C GLN A 155 0.79 -2.97 -6.15
N LYS A 156 0.22 -3.90 -5.39
CA LYS A 156 -1.11 -3.76 -4.82
C LYS A 156 -1.04 -3.97 -3.32
N ASN A 157 -1.42 -2.95 -2.56
CA ASN A 157 -1.60 -3.05 -1.12
C ASN A 157 -3.09 -3.19 -0.82
N THR A 158 -3.45 -4.22 -0.05
CA THR A 158 -4.82 -4.43 0.42
C THR A 158 -4.84 -4.31 1.94
N PHE A 159 -5.43 -3.25 2.44
CA PHE A 159 -5.69 -3.05 3.86
C PHE A 159 -7.00 -3.73 4.22
N LYS A 160 -6.97 -4.64 5.19
CA LYS A 160 -8.16 -5.25 5.80
C LYS A 160 -8.28 -4.70 7.21
N VAL A 161 -9.35 -3.98 7.48
CA VAL A 161 -9.59 -3.30 8.77
C VAL A 161 -10.98 -3.63 9.29
N GLY A 162 -11.13 -3.65 10.61
CA GLY A 162 -12.42 -3.93 11.26
C GLY A 162 -13.49 -2.89 10.91
N ASN A 163 -14.76 -3.25 11.09
CA ASN A 163 -15.90 -2.32 10.92
C ASN A 163 -15.83 -1.08 11.84
N ASP A 164 -15.08 -1.18 12.93
CA ASP A 164 -14.80 -0.13 13.89
C ASP A 164 -13.64 0.80 13.48
N TRP A 165 -12.96 0.52 12.37
CA TRP A 165 -11.88 1.37 11.85
C TRP A 165 -12.40 2.53 11.01
N LEU A 166 -11.92 3.72 11.33
CA LEU A 166 -12.14 4.91 10.55
C LEU A 166 -11.05 5.04 9.48
N VAL A 167 -11.46 5.25 8.23
CA VAL A 167 -10.56 5.61 7.14
C VAL A 167 -10.80 7.08 6.82
N LEU A 168 -9.85 7.94 7.17
CA LEU A 168 -9.98 9.40 7.05
C LEU A 168 -8.78 10.00 6.35
N THR A 169 -8.97 11.12 5.66
CA THR A 169 -7.84 11.90 5.17
C THR A 169 -7.07 12.52 6.34
N THR A 170 -5.81 12.90 6.14
CA THR A 170 -5.03 13.61 7.16
C THR A 170 -5.70 14.91 7.61
N THR A 171 -6.39 15.60 6.71
CA THR A 171 -7.14 16.83 7.00
C THR A 171 -8.37 16.53 7.86
N GLN A 172 -9.17 15.54 7.46
CA GLN A 172 -10.34 15.09 8.21
C GLN A 172 -9.97 14.62 9.62
N ALA A 173 -8.91 13.83 9.75
CA ALA A 173 -8.43 13.37 11.05
C ALA A 173 -7.97 14.54 11.95
N SER A 174 -7.29 15.54 11.37
CA SER A 174 -6.89 16.75 12.09
C SER A 174 -8.09 17.58 12.55
N GLN A 175 -9.09 17.76 11.69
CA GLN A 175 -10.36 18.43 12.03
C GLN A 175 -11.11 17.68 13.14
N LEU A 176 -11.20 16.34 13.05
CA LEU A 176 -11.81 15.49 14.07
C LEU A 176 -11.14 15.68 15.41
N GLN A 177 -9.80 15.60 15.42
CA GLN A 177 -9.03 15.79 16.64
C GLN A 177 -9.22 17.19 17.23
N LYS A 178 -9.26 18.24 16.40
CA LYS A 178 -9.52 19.62 16.84
C LYS A 178 -10.91 19.78 17.44
N LYS A 179 -11.96 19.29 16.76
CA LYS A 179 -13.34 19.35 17.27
C LYS A 179 -13.49 18.61 18.60
N MET A 180 -12.99 17.36 18.69
CA MET A 180 -13.06 16.57 19.93
C MET A 180 -12.32 17.20 21.12
N LYS A 181 -11.24 17.96 20.87
CA LYS A 181 -10.49 18.68 21.90
C LYS A 181 -11.08 20.03 22.26
N SER A 182 -12.03 20.55 21.49
CA SER A 182 -12.60 21.87 21.74
C SER A 182 -13.49 21.86 22.98
N LYS A 183 -13.34 22.88 23.85
CA LYS A 183 -14.12 23.00 25.08
C LYS A 183 -15.62 23.13 24.79
N ALA A 184 -15.98 23.87 23.75
CA ALA A 184 -17.37 24.04 23.32
C ALA A 184 -18.01 22.70 22.95
N PHE A 185 -17.34 21.89 22.12
CA PHE A 185 -17.84 20.56 21.76
C PHE A 185 -17.93 19.63 22.98
N GLN A 186 -16.94 19.66 23.88
CA GLN A 186 -17.00 18.85 25.10
C GLN A 186 -18.15 19.28 26.04
N ALA A 187 -18.43 20.58 26.15
CA ALA A 187 -19.55 21.09 26.92
C ALA A 187 -20.89 20.68 26.28
N GLN A 188 -21.02 20.87 24.96
CA GLN A 188 -22.20 20.46 24.18
C GLN A 188 -22.45 18.95 24.33
N MET A 189 -21.42 18.12 24.14
CA MET A 189 -21.51 16.67 24.29
C MET A 189 -21.91 16.22 25.70
N LYS A 190 -21.49 16.94 26.74
CA LYS A 190 -21.91 16.66 28.12
C LYS A 190 -23.38 17.00 28.34
N GLN A 191 -23.82 18.15 27.83
CA GLN A 191 -25.20 18.60 27.95
C GLN A 191 -26.16 17.70 27.18
N GLU A 192 -25.91 17.50 25.87
CA GLU A 192 -26.72 16.62 25.02
C GLU A 192 -26.73 15.18 25.54
N GLY A 193 -25.61 14.72 26.09
CA GLY A 193 -25.53 13.39 26.70
C GLY A 193 -26.37 13.26 27.97
N ALA A 194 -26.38 14.27 28.83
CA ALA A 194 -27.23 14.30 30.02
C ALA A 194 -28.71 14.32 29.64
N ASP A 195 -29.08 15.13 28.65
CA ASP A 195 -30.45 15.22 28.15
C ASP A 195 -30.91 13.91 27.50
N TYR A 196 -30.06 13.27 26.69
CA TYR A 196 -30.33 11.98 26.08
C TYR A 196 -30.54 10.87 27.13
N VAL A 197 -29.65 10.79 28.12
CA VAL A 197 -29.77 9.80 29.22
C VAL A 197 -31.04 10.05 30.03
N LYS A 198 -31.37 11.31 30.33
CA LYS A 198 -32.61 11.67 31.05
C LYS A 198 -33.85 11.27 30.26
N ALA A 199 -33.88 11.56 28.96
CA ALA A 199 -34.98 11.16 28.07
C ALA A 199 -35.11 9.63 27.97
N ALA A 200 -34.00 8.91 27.81
CA ALA A 200 -33.98 7.45 27.79
C ALA A 200 -34.48 6.85 29.11
N MET A 201 -34.09 7.43 30.24
CA MET A 201 -34.52 6.99 31.57
C MET A 201 -36.02 7.24 31.78
N MET A 202 -36.56 8.40 31.39
CA MET A 202 -38.01 8.66 31.47
C MET A 202 -38.81 7.66 30.62
N LYS A 203 -38.33 7.34 29.41
CA LYS A 203 -38.96 6.35 28.54
C LYS A 203 -38.93 4.94 29.16
N ALA A 204 -37.82 4.57 29.81
CA ALA A 204 -37.70 3.30 30.52
C ALA A 204 -38.64 3.22 31.74
N MET A 205 -38.75 4.30 32.53
CA MET A 205 -39.69 4.36 33.67
C MET A 205 -41.16 4.30 33.25
N GLN A 206 -41.52 4.91 32.10
CA GLN A 206 -42.88 4.78 31.55
C GLN A 206 -43.19 3.35 31.13
N ALA A 207 -42.23 2.64 30.53
CA ALA A 207 -42.39 1.25 30.11
C ALA A 207 -42.38 0.27 31.29
N ASN A 208 -41.61 0.56 32.34
CA ASN A 208 -41.54 -0.25 33.55
C ASN A 208 -41.47 0.61 34.83
N PRO A 209 -42.62 0.97 35.42
CA PRO A 209 -42.69 1.83 36.62
C PRO A 209 -42.08 1.21 37.89
N LYS A 210 -41.84 -0.12 37.90
CA LYS A 210 -41.27 -0.86 39.04
C LYS A 210 -39.78 -1.18 38.85
N MET A 211 -39.11 -0.49 37.92
CA MET A 211 -37.67 -0.70 37.65
C MET A 211 -36.83 -0.64 38.93
N THR A 212 -36.03 -1.68 39.14
CA THR A 212 -35.07 -1.77 40.22
C THR A 212 -33.90 -0.80 40.01
N PRO A 213 -33.15 -0.44 41.07
CA PRO A 213 -31.92 0.36 40.93
C PRO A 213 -30.88 -0.27 39.98
N ALA A 214 -30.84 -1.61 39.90
CA ALA A 214 -29.95 -2.33 38.99
C ALA A 214 -30.35 -2.12 37.52
N GLU A 215 -31.64 -2.20 37.21
CA GLU A 215 -32.15 -1.95 35.86
C GLU A 215 -31.96 -0.48 35.46
N GLN A 216 -32.10 0.47 36.40
CA GLN A 216 -31.85 1.90 36.14
C GLN A 216 -30.39 2.16 35.79
N LYS A 217 -29.47 1.52 36.50
CA LYS A 217 -28.04 1.59 36.20
C LYS A 217 -27.74 1.01 34.81
N GLN A 218 -28.29 -0.15 34.48
CA GLN A 218 -28.10 -0.80 33.18
C GLN A 218 -28.67 0.05 32.02
N ALA A 219 -29.87 0.62 32.19
CA ALA A 219 -30.48 1.50 31.20
C ALA A 219 -29.64 2.78 30.97
N THR A 220 -29.07 3.34 32.05
CA THR A 220 -28.19 4.51 31.98
C THR A 220 -26.89 4.20 31.25
N GLU A 221 -26.27 3.05 31.52
CA GLU A 221 -25.05 2.60 30.83
C GLU A 221 -25.31 2.34 29.34
N GLN A 222 -26.42 1.69 29.00
CA GLN A 222 -26.84 1.46 27.61
C GLN A 222 -27.11 2.77 26.87
N ALA A 223 -27.88 3.69 27.47
CA ALA A 223 -28.17 5.00 26.90
C ALA A 223 -26.88 5.82 26.69
N THR A 224 -25.97 5.80 27.66
CA THR A 224 -24.67 6.48 27.55
C THR A 224 -23.83 5.89 26.41
N LYS A 225 -23.81 4.57 26.26
CA LYS A 225 -23.08 3.88 25.20
C LYS A 225 -23.67 4.19 23.82
N ALA A 226 -25.00 4.16 23.70
CA ALA A 226 -25.72 4.49 22.48
C ALA A 226 -25.47 5.94 22.05
N PHE A 227 -25.62 6.90 22.97
CA PHE A 227 -25.36 8.32 22.70
C PHE A 227 -23.92 8.56 22.24
N LYS A 228 -22.93 7.95 22.91
CA LYS A 228 -21.52 8.07 22.50
C LYS A 228 -21.29 7.53 21.09
N ALA A 229 -21.87 6.37 20.75
CA ALA A 229 -21.73 5.78 19.43
C ALA A 229 -22.39 6.63 18.34
N GLU A 230 -23.63 7.10 18.59
CA GLU A 230 -24.39 7.92 17.65
C GLU A 230 -23.72 9.28 17.40
N SER A 231 -23.27 9.93 18.46
CA SER A 231 -22.61 11.24 18.36
C SER A 231 -21.25 11.16 17.68
N GLN A 232 -20.49 10.10 17.94
CA GLN A 232 -19.25 9.83 17.20
C GLN A 232 -19.54 9.61 15.71
N ALA A 233 -20.54 8.79 15.37
CA ALA A 233 -20.94 8.54 13.99
C ALA A 233 -21.35 9.84 13.28
N LYS A 234 -22.19 10.67 13.91
CA LYS A 234 -22.59 11.99 13.38
C LYS A 234 -21.39 12.91 13.14
N LEU A 235 -20.49 13.03 14.11
CA LEU A 235 -19.29 13.86 13.98
C LEU A 235 -18.39 13.40 12.83
N ILE A 236 -18.20 12.08 12.70
CA ILE A 236 -17.40 11.49 11.62
C ILE A 236 -18.05 11.78 10.27
N GLN A 237 -19.37 11.65 10.16
CA GLN A 237 -20.11 11.92 8.94
C GLN A 237 -20.03 13.41 8.56
N GLU A 238 -20.18 14.31 9.53
CA GLU A 238 -20.04 15.75 9.32
C GLU A 238 -18.66 16.08 8.75
N ILE A 239 -17.60 15.54 9.34
CA ILE A 239 -16.21 15.77 8.89
C ILE A 239 -15.95 15.15 7.52
N LYS A 240 -16.52 13.98 7.22
CA LYS A 240 -16.40 13.38 5.89
C LYS A 240 -17.14 14.16 4.81
N SER A 241 -18.20 14.89 5.18
CA SER A 241 -19.00 15.71 4.26
C SER A 241 -18.39 17.08 3.95
N GLN A 242 -17.53 17.59 4.84
CA GLN A 242 -16.76 18.82 4.63
C GLN A 242 -15.62 18.51 3.65
N LYS A 243 -15.78 18.96 2.40
CA LYS A 243 -14.74 18.89 1.37
C LYS A 243 -13.56 19.82 1.68
#